data_AF-A0A9D5YPK3-F1
#
_entry.id   AF-A0A9D5YPK3-F1
#
_cell.length_a   1.000
_cell.length_b   1.000
_cell.length_c   1.000
_cell.angle_alpha   90.00
_cell.angle_beta   90.00
_cell.angle_gamma   90.00
#
_symmetry.space_group_name_H-M   'P 1'
#
loop_
_entity.id
_entity.type
_entity.pdbx_description
1 polymer ?
#
loop_
_entity_poly.entity_id
_entity_poly.type
_entity_poly.pdbx_seq_one_letter_code
_entity_poly.pdbx_strand_id
1 'polypeptide(L)'
;MNNREIAEFIINTSKNISIKELNNEMRINMGLDACKKIDIIGDEDKTLLISHIYLIYRGLGSLYLEVNQYSNSEKFFEMSLQIKEKYPTIDSFVNECITKQMLAREKIMIYLNANNEKKLTEAQTLIGYIYKFYDKNWNEQFKKNLIETKAILDAVLNDDLKTVIVVEIPYHLLIKDKKVFQFEYDNSICTIESETIRSKSSELFVGDNIYTEKDKYGIVNHSIIKITIGKYVNGNELVKTNRSGIEVFKPLYEGIKVYNFFLKKYIVATQRYWLSELNENMIFNYQISAYAGDVCIKNIPLSISMAVSSSGSLKPSLSESEISKITEELKESDTEIWKLSKNRAKDYFLIQDYKNAIVMINIALENFSYYFAKKKLKKYLTDEQLSSFLEGNTTYDTYFLRDYISEKDFISAKKKGIIKDSPPTIYKIFSKCYEYEDLAITKTQLSKQISIIKKRRNEIVHGYEIKEDLQYISAKAIDTFELMITQLNDI
;
A
#
# COMPACT_ATOMS: atom_id res chain seq x y z
N MET A 1 25.58 -0.65 47.93
CA MET A 1 26.38 0.51 47.50
C MET A 1 26.24 1.60 48.55
N ASN A 2 27.34 2.22 48.94
CA ASN A 2 27.30 3.44 49.76
C ASN A 2 26.86 4.65 48.88
N ASN A 3 26.22 5.67 49.44
CA ASN A 3 25.73 6.86 48.70
C ASN A 3 26.84 7.52 47.85
N ARG A 4 28.09 7.45 48.32
CA ARG A 4 29.27 7.92 47.58
C ARG A 4 29.49 7.17 46.26
N GLU A 5 29.36 5.85 46.26
CA GLU A 5 29.52 5.03 45.04
C GLU A 5 28.39 5.31 44.05
N ILE A 6 27.18 5.61 44.56
CA ILE A 6 26.03 5.98 43.73
C ILE A 6 26.27 7.35 43.09
N ALA A 7 26.73 8.33 43.85
CA ALA A 7 27.05 9.67 43.36
C ALA A 7 28.15 9.62 42.29
N GLU A 8 29.24 8.89 42.53
CA GLU A 8 30.33 8.71 41.56
C GLU A 8 29.84 8.06 40.25
N PHE A 9 28.94 7.07 40.35
CA PHE A 9 28.31 6.45 39.19
C PHE A 9 27.47 7.46 38.39
N ILE A 10 26.60 8.24 39.04
CA ILE A 10 25.75 9.25 38.38
C ILE A 10 26.63 10.29 37.67
N ILE A 11 27.68 10.78 38.33
CA ILE A 11 28.62 11.74 37.75
C ILE A 11 29.30 11.14 36.52
N ASN A 12 29.80 9.90 36.61
CA ASN A 12 30.45 9.23 35.49
C ASN A 12 29.49 9.02 34.31
N THR A 13 28.27 8.55 34.58
CA THR A 13 27.26 8.35 33.54
C THR A 13 26.92 9.66 32.84
N SER A 14 26.74 10.77 33.57
CA SER A 14 26.43 12.07 32.97
C SER A 14 27.51 12.58 32.00
N LYS A 15 28.78 12.22 32.23
CA LYS A 15 29.91 12.56 31.35
C LYS A 15 29.97 11.68 30.10
N ASN A 16 29.56 10.42 30.23
CA ASN A 16 29.71 9.41 29.18
C ASN A 16 28.47 9.21 28.32
N ILE A 17 27.28 9.62 28.79
CA ILE A 17 26.02 9.39 28.08
C ILE A 17 25.95 10.08 26.71
N SER A 18 26.74 11.12 26.48
CA SER A 18 26.83 11.85 25.21
C SER A 18 27.99 11.40 24.29
N ILE A 19 28.84 10.46 24.73
CA ILE A 19 30.00 9.99 23.96
C ILE A 19 29.54 9.07 22.83
N LYS A 20 29.84 9.45 21.58
CA LYS A 20 29.39 8.74 20.36
C LYS A 20 30.17 7.46 20.04
N GLU A 21 31.28 7.20 20.73
CA GLU A 21 32.09 5.99 20.54
C GLU A 21 31.42 4.73 21.12
N LEU A 22 30.50 4.90 22.06
CA LEU A 22 29.67 3.81 22.60
C LEU A 22 28.43 3.62 21.73
N ASN A 23 28.02 2.36 21.52
CA ASN A 23 26.77 2.08 20.80
C ASN A 23 25.55 2.63 21.58
N ASN A 24 24.46 2.93 20.86
CA ASN A 24 23.29 3.58 21.46
C ASN A 24 22.61 2.72 22.53
N GLU A 25 22.61 1.39 22.39
CA GLU A 25 22.02 0.48 23.36
C GLU A 25 22.75 0.49 24.72
N MET A 26 24.08 0.46 24.72
CA MET A 26 24.91 0.56 25.93
C MET A 26 24.68 1.90 26.62
N ARG A 27 24.63 3.01 25.87
CA ARG A 27 24.40 4.35 26.44
C ARG A 27 23.01 4.47 27.07
N ILE A 28 21.98 3.88 26.45
CA ILE A 28 20.63 3.81 27.00
C ILE A 28 20.63 2.99 28.31
N ASN A 29 21.23 1.80 28.31
CA ASN A 29 21.29 0.93 29.49
C ASN A 29 22.01 1.62 30.66
N MET A 30 23.14 2.28 30.39
CA MET A 30 23.87 3.07 31.38
C MET A 30 23.01 4.20 31.98
N GLY A 31 22.28 4.94 31.13
CA GLY A 31 21.40 6.01 31.58
C GLY A 31 20.24 5.48 32.42
N LEU A 32 19.61 4.37 32.01
CA LEU A 32 18.53 3.73 32.77
C LEU A 32 19.00 3.22 34.14
N ASP A 33 20.20 2.65 34.22
CA ASP A 33 20.78 2.22 35.48
C ASP A 33 21.10 3.40 36.40
N ALA A 34 21.48 4.56 35.82
CA ALA A 34 21.60 5.79 36.60
C ALA A 34 20.24 6.28 37.11
N CYS A 35 19.16 6.19 36.32
CA CYS A 35 17.81 6.53 36.78
C CYS A 35 17.39 5.68 37.99
N LYS A 36 17.58 4.36 37.93
CA LYS A 36 17.27 3.46 39.07
C LYS A 36 18.03 3.86 40.33
N LYS A 37 19.28 4.31 40.18
CA LYS A 37 20.12 4.78 41.30
C LYS A 37 19.70 6.17 41.81
N ILE A 38 19.25 7.05 40.92
CA ILE A 38 18.69 8.35 41.27
C ILE A 38 17.43 8.16 42.12
N ASP A 39 16.59 7.18 41.82
CA ASP A 39 15.34 6.94 42.55
C ASP A 39 15.55 6.58 44.02
N ILE A 40 16.67 5.92 44.35
CA ILE A 40 16.96 5.40 45.70
C ILE A 40 17.84 6.31 46.58
N ILE A 41 18.40 7.40 46.03
CA ILE A 41 19.16 8.37 46.83
C ILE A 41 18.24 9.41 47.50
N GLY A 42 18.66 9.90 48.67
CA GLY A 42 17.91 10.91 49.43
C GLY A 42 17.82 12.27 48.73
N ASP A 43 16.85 13.09 49.12
CA ASP A 43 16.58 14.38 48.46
C ASP A 43 17.73 15.39 48.58
N GLU A 44 18.50 15.34 49.69
CA GLU A 44 19.70 16.14 49.87
C GLU A 44 20.77 15.79 48.81
N ASP A 45 21.06 14.49 48.65
CA ASP A 45 22.01 13.98 47.64
C ASP A 45 21.53 14.26 46.21
N LYS A 46 20.22 14.14 45.94
CA LYS A 46 19.63 14.50 44.63
C LYS A 46 19.85 15.97 44.30
N THR A 47 19.73 16.85 45.29
CA THR A 47 19.93 18.29 45.12
C THR A 47 21.40 18.60 44.77
N LEU A 48 22.34 17.93 45.43
CA LEU A 48 23.77 18.05 45.12
C LEU A 48 24.13 17.54 43.72
N LEU A 49 23.43 16.53 43.21
CA LEU A 49 23.68 15.90 41.92
C LEU A 49 22.80 16.43 40.78
N ILE A 50 22.01 17.47 41.01
CA ILE A 50 20.93 17.86 40.11
C ILE A 50 21.39 18.18 38.69
N SER A 51 22.58 18.79 38.53
CA SER A 51 23.19 19.08 37.23
C SER A 51 23.50 17.81 36.43
N HIS A 52 23.99 16.77 37.11
CA HIS A 52 24.26 15.47 36.51
C HIS A 52 22.98 14.72 36.15
N ILE A 53 21.95 14.79 37.01
CA ILE A 53 20.64 14.21 36.76
C ILE A 53 20.00 14.85 35.52
N TYR A 54 20.06 16.18 35.41
CA TYR A 54 19.58 16.92 34.25
C TYR A 54 20.25 16.45 32.94
N LEU A 55 21.58 16.33 32.95
CA LEU A 55 22.35 15.86 31.78
C LEU A 55 21.99 14.42 31.39
N ILE A 56 21.75 13.55 32.36
CA ILE A 56 21.33 12.16 32.11
C ILE A 56 19.96 12.12 31.43
N TYR A 57 18.95 12.84 31.95
CA TYR A 57 17.62 12.86 31.34
C TYR A 57 17.64 13.48 29.95
N ARG A 58 18.32 14.61 29.76
CA ARG A 58 18.49 15.21 28.43
C ARG A 58 19.20 14.26 27.45
N GLY A 59 20.23 13.55 27.92
CA GLY A 59 20.97 12.56 27.15
C GLY A 59 20.11 11.35 26.75
N LEU A 60 19.32 10.80 27.68
CA LEU A 60 18.36 9.73 27.41
C LEU A 60 17.29 10.17 26.40
N GLY A 61 16.75 11.38 26.54
CA GLY A 61 15.81 11.94 25.55
C GLY A 61 16.42 11.92 24.14
N SER A 62 17.63 12.48 24.00
CA SER A 62 18.36 12.48 22.72
C SER A 62 18.58 11.06 22.16
N LEU A 63 18.98 10.13 23.01
CA LEU A 63 19.25 8.74 22.60
C LEU A 63 17.99 8.03 22.12
N TYR A 64 16.87 8.19 22.83
CA TYR A 64 15.61 7.58 22.44
C TYR A 64 15.04 8.19 21.16
N LEU A 65 15.27 9.49 20.91
CA LEU A 65 14.97 10.12 19.62
C LEU A 65 15.72 9.45 18.47
N GLU A 66 17.03 9.23 18.64
CA GLU A 66 17.89 8.62 17.61
C GLU A 66 17.47 7.18 17.25
N VAL A 67 16.92 6.43 18.21
CA VAL A 67 16.42 5.05 17.99
C VAL A 67 14.91 5.00 17.70
N ASN A 68 14.27 6.13 17.41
CA ASN A 68 12.84 6.25 17.08
C ASN A 68 11.87 5.76 18.17
N GLN A 69 12.27 5.83 19.45
CA GLN A 69 11.43 5.50 20.61
C GLN A 69 10.81 6.76 21.23
N TYR A 70 9.86 7.35 20.49
CA TYR A 70 9.40 8.71 20.73
C TYR A 70 8.74 8.92 22.11
N SER A 71 7.98 7.95 22.60
CA SER A 71 7.34 8.05 23.93
C SER A 71 8.34 8.07 25.09
N ASN A 72 9.42 7.28 25.00
CA ASN A 72 10.48 7.30 26.01
C ASN A 72 11.28 8.60 25.92
N SER A 73 11.58 9.06 24.70
CA SER A 73 12.25 10.32 24.45
C SER A 73 11.50 11.51 25.05
N GLU A 74 10.20 11.63 24.76
CA GLU A 74 9.32 12.65 25.31
C GLU A 74 9.40 12.71 26.84
N LYS A 75 9.23 11.55 27.51
CA LYS A 75 9.27 11.46 28.97
C LYS A 75 10.55 12.08 29.53
N PHE A 76 11.72 11.69 29.00
CA PHE A 76 13.00 12.15 29.53
C PHE A 76 13.29 13.62 29.21
N PHE A 77 12.88 14.11 28.04
CA PHE A 77 12.96 15.54 27.76
C PHE A 77 12.07 16.37 28.69
N GLU A 78 10.82 15.94 28.92
CA GLU A 78 9.91 16.62 29.86
C GLU A 78 10.50 16.64 31.29
N MET A 79 11.06 15.53 31.77
CA MET A 79 11.74 15.48 33.07
C MET A 79 12.93 16.45 33.14
N SER A 80 13.73 16.55 32.07
CA SER A 80 14.87 17.49 32.03
C SER A 80 14.41 18.95 32.05
N LEU A 81 13.31 19.28 31.38
CA LEU A 81 12.74 20.64 31.36
C LEU A 81 12.11 21.02 32.69
N GLN A 82 11.44 20.09 33.38
CA GLN A 82 10.93 20.31 34.74
C GLN A 82 12.06 20.67 35.72
N ILE A 83 13.21 19.99 35.62
CA ILE A 83 14.39 20.33 36.42
C ILE A 83 14.89 21.75 36.09
N LYS A 84 14.99 22.08 34.79
CA LYS A 84 15.43 23.40 34.32
C LYS A 84 14.51 24.53 34.79
N GLU A 85 13.20 24.31 34.81
CA GLU A 85 12.22 25.28 35.33
C GLU A 85 12.41 25.52 36.83
N LYS A 86 12.67 24.47 37.61
CA LYS A 86 12.95 24.57 39.05
C LYS A 86 14.32 25.16 39.37
N TYR A 87 15.32 24.92 38.51
CA TYR A 87 16.70 25.36 38.68
C TYR A 87 17.21 26.12 37.42
N PRO A 88 16.83 27.40 37.24
CA PRO A 88 17.10 28.14 36.00
C PRO A 88 18.59 28.31 35.65
N THR A 89 19.50 28.20 36.60
CA THR A 89 20.95 28.38 36.39
C THR A 89 21.69 27.09 36.01
N ILE A 90 20.99 25.95 35.95
CA ILE A 90 21.61 24.62 35.77
C ILE A 90 22.26 24.39 34.40
N ASP A 91 21.79 25.09 33.37
CA ASP A 91 22.31 25.03 32.00
C ASP A 91 22.03 26.37 31.28
N SER A 92 22.65 26.58 30.14
CA SER A 92 22.41 27.75 29.29
C SER A 92 20.98 27.79 28.72
N PHE A 93 20.49 28.99 28.45
CA PHE A 93 19.21 29.20 27.76
C PHE A 93 19.20 28.57 26.36
N VAL A 94 20.33 28.60 25.65
CA VAL A 94 20.44 27.98 24.31
C VAL A 94 20.22 26.46 24.38
N ASN A 95 20.75 25.79 25.39
CA ASN A 95 20.53 24.36 25.60
C ASN A 95 19.08 24.01 25.94
N GLU A 96 18.37 24.90 26.63
CA GLU A 96 16.93 24.77 26.83
C GLU A 96 16.18 24.83 25.49
N CYS A 97 16.52 25.80 24.63
CA CYS A 97 15.94 25.92 23.29
C CYS A 97 16.24 24.68 22.41
N ILE A 98 17.46 24.14 22.48
CA ILE A 98 17.83 22.89 21.78
C ILE A 98 16.93 21.74 22.28
N THR A 99 16.78 21.60 23.60
CA THR A 99 15.96 20.55 24.20
C THR A 99 14.49 20.68 23.79
N LYS A 100 13.94 21.90 23.80
CA LYS A 100 12.58 22.21 23.33
C LYS A 100 12.39 21.92 21.85
N GLN A 101 13.40 22.17 21.00
CA GLN A 101 13.35 21.86 19.57
C GLN A 101 13.30 20.34 19.34
N MET A 102 14.13 19.57 20.05
CA MET A 102 14.12 18.10 19.97
C MET A 102 12.78 17.54 20.47
N LEU A 103 12.27 18.05 21.59
CA LEU A 103 10.94 17.67 22.11
C LEU A 103 9.80 18.05 21.16
N ALA A 104 9.90 19.17 20.44
CA ALA A 104 8.92 19.51 19.42
C ALA A 104 8.93 18.50 18.27
N ARG A 105 10.12 18.10 17.79
CA ARG A 105 10.28 17.05 16.77
C ARG A 105 9.65 15.73 17.24
N GLU A 106 9.90 15.35 18.48
CA GLU A 106 9.30 14.16 19.11
C GLU A 106 7.77 14.18 19.08
N LYS A 107 7.19 15.28 19.56
CA LYS A 107 5.73 15.43 19.63
C LYS A 107 5.08 15.40 18.24
N ILE A 108 5.76 15.92 17.20
CA ILE A 108 5.32 15.76 15.80
C ILE A 108 5.33 14.29 15.38
N MET A 109 6.38 13.53 15.72
CA MET A 109 6.44 12.10 15.37
C MET A 109 5.38 11.27 16.12
N ILE A 110 5.07 11.61 17.38
CA ILE A 110 3.98 10.98 18.12
C ILE A 110 2.63 11.28 17.46
N TYR A 111 2.40 12.54 17.05
CA TYR A 111 1.22 12.91 16.28
C TYR A 111 1.09 12.05 15.02
N LEU A 112 2.14 11.97 14.21
CA LEU A 112 2.13 11.19 12.97
C LEU A 112 1.85 9.69 13.18
N ASN A 113 2.29 9.11 14.29
CA ASN A 113 2.11 7.68 14.56
C ASN A 113 0.77 7.32 15.21
N ALA A 114 0.16 8.25 15.96
CA ALA A 114 -1.01 7.98 16.81
C ALA A 114 -2.18 8.94 16.60
N ASN A 115 -2.06 9.87 15.65
CA ASN A 115 -3.02 10.95 15.37
C ASN A 115 -3.40 11.78 16.62
N ASN A 116 -2.42 12.07 17.47
CA ASN A 116 -2.63 12.77 18.75
C ASN A 116 -2.50 14.29 18.59
N GLU A 117 -3.60 14.96 18.24
CA GLU A 117 -3.67 16.42 17.98
C GLU A 117 -3.09 17.29 19.11
N LYS A 118 -3.21 16.83 20.37
CA LYS A 118 -2.63 17.53 21.51
C LYS A 118 -1.11 17.67 21.37
N LYS A 119 -0.42 16.60 20.91
CA LYS A 119 1.03 16.61 20.72
C LYS A 119 1.45 17.58 19.63
N LEU A 120 0.68 17.69 18.55
CA LEU A 120 0.94 18.67 17.50
C LEU A 120 0.83 20.11 18.03
N THR A 121 -0.19 20.40 18.84
CA THR A 121 -0.39 21.71 19.48
C THR A 121 0.75 22.05 20.46
N GLU A 122 1.18 21.07 21.26
CA GLU A 122 2.34 21.21 22.15
C GLU A 122 3.62 21.49 21.36
N ALA A 123 3.84 20.83 20.22
CA ALA A 123 4.99 21.08 19.33
C ALA A 123 4.98 22.51 18.77
N GLN A 124 3.82 23.00 18.30
CA GLN A 124 3.66 24.40 17.86
C GLN A 124 4.04 25.38 18.96
N THR A 125 3.60 25.13 20.19
CA THR A 125 3.89 25.98 21.35
C THR A 125 5.40 26.04 21.64
N LEU A 126 6.07 24.89 21.62
CA LEU A 126 7.52 24.80 21.85
C LEU A 126 8.31 25.55 20.76
N ILE A 127 7.94 25.39 19.50
CA ILE A 127 8.60 26.09 18.39
C ILE A 127 8.33 27.60 18.47
N GLY A 128 7.08 28.01 18.74
CA GLY A 128 6.72 29.41 18.95
C GLY A 128 7.51 30.06 20.08
N TYR A 129 7.74 29.34 21.18
CA TYR A 129 8.60 29.79 22.27
C TYR A 129 10.03 30.06 21.77
N ILE A 130 10.64 29.13 21.02
CA ILE A 130 12.02 29.30 20.54
C ILE A 130 12.13 30.50 19.60
N TYR A 131 11.19 30.67 18.68
CA TYR A 131 11.20 31.81 17.75
C TYR A 131 11.02 33.16 18.44
N LYS A 132 10.25 33.23 19.53
CA LYS A 132 10.10 34.46 20.33
C LYS A 132 11.43 34.95 20.90
N PHE A 133 12.37 34.04 21.15
CA PHE A 133 13.69 34.33 21.74
C PHE A 133 14.84 34.05 20.78
N TYR A 134 14.57 33.99 19.47
CA TYR A 134 15.58 33.68 18.46
C TYR A 134 16.73 34.69 18.47
N ASP A 135 17.97 34.20 18.47
CA ASP A 135 19.17 35.00 18.32
C ASP A 135 19.98 34.54 17.09
N LYS A 136 20.30 35.52 16.23
CA LYS A 136 21.13 35.32 15.04
C LYS A 136 22.52 34.77 15.35
N ASN A 137 23.04 34.97 16.57
CA ASN A 137 24.37 34.54 16.99
C ASN A 137 24.41 33.10 17.50
N TRP A 138 23.28 32.39 17.53
CA TRP A 138 23.27 30.97 17.91
C TRP A 138 24.12 30.11 16.98
N ASN A 139 24.42 28.90 17.44
CA ASN A 139 25.16 27.92 16.65
C ASN A 139 24.42 27.57 15.33
N GLU A 140 25.16 27.51 14.21
CA GLU A 140 24.59 27.22 12.88
C GLU A 140 23.89 25.86 12.79
N GLN A 141 24.43 24.83 13.45
CA GLN A 141 23.81 23.52 13.49
C GLN A 141 22.44 23.57 14.18
N PHE A 142 22.33 24.33 15.27
CA PHE A 142 21.05 24.50 15.95
C PHE A 142 20.04 25.26 15.08
N LYS A 143 20.47 26.36 14.43
CA LYS A 143 19.62 27.10 13.48
C LYS A 143 19.09 26.19 12.37
N LYS A 144 19.96 25.36 11.78
CA LYS A 144 19.57 24.39 10.76
C LYS A 144 18.54 23.39 11.30
N ASN A 145 18.76 22.80 12.47
CA ASN A 145 17.84 21.85 13.09
C ASN A 145 16.47 22.49 13.41
N LEU A 146 16.46 23.75 13.86
CA LEU A 146 15.24 24.50 14.14
C LEU A 146 14.43 24.75 12.86
N ILE A 147 15.10 25.21 11.79
CA ILE A 147 14.48 25.42 10.47
C ILE A 147 13.91 24.11 9.95
N GLU A 148 14.67 23.02 10.02
CA GLU A 148 14.22 21.69 9.60
C GLU A 148 12.97 21.26 10.40
N THR A 149 12.97 21.42 11.72
CA THR A 149 11.81 21.04 12.56
C THR A 149 10.59 21.89 12.29
N LYS A 150 10.78 23.18 12.03
CA LYS A 150 9.70 24.09 11.62
C LYS A 150 9.14 23.69 10.25
N ALA A 151 9.99 23.35 9.29
CA ALA A 151 9.55 22.87 7.98
C ALA A 151 8.75 21.57 8.09
N ILE A 152 9.18 20.63 8.95
CA ILE A 152 8.41 19.42 9.24
C ILE A 152 7.03 19.78 9.81
N LEU A 153 6.98 20.65 10.82
CA LEU A 153 5.74 21.08 11.45
C LEU A 153 4.78 21.73 10.43
N ASP A 154 5.28 22.61 9.59
CA ASP A 154 4.47 23.31 8.59
C ASP A 154 3.94 22.35 7.52
N ALA A 155 4.76 21.40 7.08
CA ALA A 155 4.31 20.35 6.17
C ALA A 155 3.22 19.46 6.78
N VAL A 156 3.35 19.08 8.06
CA VAL A 156 2.31 18.33 8.78
C VAL A 156 1.00 19.12 8.86
N LEU A 157 1.06 20.42 9.14
CA LEU A 157 -0.13 21.28 9.24
C LEU A 157 -0.83 21.52 7.89
N ASN A 158 -0.08 21.45 6.79
CA ASN A 158 -0.60 21.62 5.44
C ASN A 158 -0.93 20.29 4.75
N ASP A 159 -0.85 19.16 5.45
CA ASP A 159 -1.02 17.80 4.90
C ASP A 159 -0.06 17.49 3.72
N ASP A 160 1.12 18.12 3.72
CA ASP A 160 2.18 17.89 2.74
C ASP A 160 3.09 16.74 3.20
N LEU A 161 2.51 15.55 3.22
CA LEU A 161 3.15 14.32 3.68
C LEU A 161 3.23 13.30 2.56
N LYS A 162 4.38 12.62 2.45
CA LYS A 162 4.52 11.53 1.48
C LYS A 162 5.36 10.38 2.01
N THR A 163 4.97 9.18 1.62
CA THR A 163 5.73 7.95 1.86
C THR A 163 6.24 7.43 0.53
N VAL A 164 7.54 7.18 0.43
CA VAL A 164 8.22 6.66 -0.76
C VAL A 164 8.68 5.25 -0.45
N ILE A 165 8.25 4.29 -1.26
CA ILE A 165 8.71 2.91 -1.23
C ILE A 165 9.43 2.62 -2.55
N VAL A 166 10.68 2.19 -2.47
CA VAL A 166 11.43 1.71 -3.62
C VAL A 166 11.52 0.19 -3.48
N VAL A 167 11.01 -0.55 -4.45
CA VAL A 167 11.02 -2.02 -4.46
C VAL A 167 11.63 -2.55 -5.74
N GLU A 168 12.36 -3.65 -5.64
CA GLU A 168 12.77 -4.43 -6.80
C GLU A 168 11.73 -5.51 -7.09
N ILE A 169 11.26 -5.58 -8.33
CA ILE A 169 10.23 -6.53 -8.77
C ILE A 169 10.84 -7.62 -9.65
N PRO A 170 10.37 -8.88 -9.59
CA PRO A 170 11.00 -10.01 -10.26
C PRO A 170 10.77 -10.08 -11.77
N TYR A 171 10.20 -9.03 -12.38
CA TYR A 171 9.89 -9.00 -13.81
C TYR A 171 10.07 -7.59 -14.40
N HIS A 172 10.18 -7.54 -15.73
CA HIS A 172 10.40 -6.30 -16.46
C HIS A 172 9.08 -5.57 -16.79
N LEU A 173 8.93 -4.33 -16.30
CA LEU A 173 7.93 -3.39 -16.77
C LEU A 173 8.53 -2.53 -17.88
N LEU A 174 7.91 -2.54 -19.07
CA LEU A 174 8.39 -1.84 -20.27
C LEU A 174 8.12 -0.33 -20.24
N ILE A 175 8.22 0.29 -19.08
CA ILE A 175 8.04 1.72 -18.88
C ILE A 175 9.38 2.43 -19.18
N LYS A 176 9.32 3.57 -19.88
CA LYS A 176 10.51 4.41 -20.09
C LYS A 176 11.05 4.86 -18.75
N ASP A 177 12.37 4.68 -18.53
CA ASP A 177 13.02 5.07 -17.28
C ASP A 177 12.64 6.50 -16.87
N LYS A 178 12.32 6.70 -15.59
CA LYS A 178 11.92 7.98 -15.00
C LYS A 178 10.59 8.55 -15.49
N LYS A 179 9.79 7.79 -16.26
CA LYS A 179 8.41 8.19 -16.54
C LYS A 179 7.59 8.03 -15.26
N VAL A 180 6.96 9.12 -14.84
CA VAL A 180 6.08 9.16 -13.68
C VAL A 180 4.63 9.01 -14.14
N PHE A 181 3.91 8.06 -13.54
CA PHE A 181 2.46 7.94 -13.62
C PHE A 181 1.85 8.42 -12.32
N GLN A 182 0.90 9.34 -12.38
CA GLN A 182 0.17 9.86 -11.22
C GLN A 182 -1.29 9.40 -11.30
N PHE A 183 -1.83 8.93 -10.18
CA PHE A 183 -3.21 8.43 -10.09
C PHE A 183 -3.72 8.53 -8.64
N GLU A 184 -5.04 8.45 -8.46
CA GLU A 184 -5.66 8.43 -7.14
C GLU A 184 -5.91 6.99 -6.69
N TYR A 185 -5.57 6.68 -5.45
CA TYR A 185 -5.86 5.40 -4.81
C TYR A 185 -6.14 5.61 -3.32
N ASP A 186 -7.27 5.11 -2.83
CA ASP A 186 -7.67 5.22 -1.41
C ASP A 186 -7.57 6.67 -0.88
N ASN A 187 -8.20 7.60 -1.60
CA ASN A 187 -8.22 9.05 -1.34
C ASN A 187 -6.82 9.69 -1.25
N SER A 188 -5.80 9.07 -1.83
CA SER A 188 -4.41 9.55 -1.79
C SER A 188 -3.87 9.67 -3.20
N ILE A 189 -3.20 10.78 -3.51
CA ILE A 189 -2.47 10.92 -4.78
C ILE A 189 -1.24 10.03 -4.70
N CYS A 190 -1.13 9.08 -5.62
CA CYS A 190 -0.02 8.15 -5.72
C CYS A 190 0.74 8.37 -7.01
N THR A 191 2.05 8.08 -7.00
CA THR A 191 2.86 8.06 -8.22
C THR A 191 3.69 6.79 -8.32
N ILE A 192 3.87 6.29 -9.55
CA ILE A 192 4.78 5.20 -9.86
C ILE A 192 5.80 5.66 -10.90
N GLU A 193 7.06 5.36 -10.61
CA GLU A 193 8.20 5.52 -11.49
C GLU A 193 8.91 4.16 -11.60
N SER A 194 9.36 3.82 -12.81
CA SER A 194 10.08 2.56 -13.08
C SER A 194 11.47 2.86 -13.61
N GLU A 195 12.42 2.04 -13.19
CA GLU A 195 13.77 1.94 -13.72
C GLU A 195 14.06 0.48 -14.06
N THR A 196 14.49 0.21 -15.29
CA THR A 196 14.82 -1.16 -15.70
C THR A 196 16.22 -1.55 -15.23
N ILE A 197 16.34 -2.67 -14.49
CA ILE A 197 17.62 -3.35 -14.28
C ILE A 197 17.78 -4.46 -15.31
N ARG A 198 18.96 -4.54 -15.92
CA ARG A 198 19.25 -5.48 -17.00
C ARG A 198 20.26 -6.52 -16.56
N SER A 199 19.95 -7.78 -16.85
CA SER A 199 20.83 -8.90 -16.55
C SER A 199 21.86 -9.11 -17.66
N LYS A 200 23.07 -9.53 -17.28
CA LYS A 200 24.04 -10.14 -18.19
C LYS A 200 23.76 -11.63 -18.32
N SER A 201 24.17 -12.21 -19.46
CA SER A 201 24.28 -13.67 -19.64
C SER A 201 24.93 -14.32 -18.41
N SER A 202 24.18 -15.26 -17.84
CA SER A 202 24.38 -16.06 -16.63
C SER A 202 25.81 -16.51 -16.31
N GLU A 203 26.22 -16.33 -15.05
CA GLU A 203 26.92 -17.38 -14.28
C GLU A 203 26.17 -17.54 -12.95
N LEU A 204 25.54 -18.71 -12.80
CA LEU A 204 24.70 -19.12 -11.67
C LEU A 204 25.49 -19.26 -10.36
N PHE A 205 24.89 -18.81 -9.25
CA PHE A 205 25.10 -19.46 -7.95
C PHE A 205 23.77 -20.08 -7.51
N VAL A 206 23.75 -21.41 -7.53
CA VAL A 206 22.64 -22.24 -7.05
C VAL A 206 22.71 -22.27 -5.52
N GLY A 207 21.69 -21.70 -4.88
CA GLY A 207 21.34 -21.94 -3.48
C GLY A 207 19.86 -22.28 -3.42
N ASP A 208 19.53 -23.35 -2.71
CA ASP A 208 18.19 -23.93 -2.65
C ASP A 208 17.16 -22.92 -2.14
N ASN A 209 16.34 -22.34 -3.04
CA ASN A 209 14.88 -22.09 -2.89
C ASN A 209 14.27 -20.90 -3.63
N ILE A 210 14.94 -20.22 -4.56
CA ILE A 210 14.24 -19.21 -5.40
C ILE A 210 14.71 -19.30 -6.85
N TYR A 211 13.93 -19.98 -7.69
CA TYR A 211 14.10 -19.96 -9.14
C TYR A 211 13.71 -18.58 -9.68
N THR A 212 14.68 -17.83 -10.19
CA THR A 212 14.44 -16.76 -11.18
C THR A 212 15.36 -16.97 -12.37
N GLU A 213 15.18 -18.10 -13.06
CA GLU A 213 15.74 -18.27 -14.40
C GLU A 213 14.66 -18.00 -15.42
N LYS A 214 14.65 -16.75 -15.91
CA LYS A 214 13.78 -16.21 -16.96
C LYS A 214 12.34 -15.97 -16.50
N ASP A 215 11.77 -14.83 -16.92
CA ASP A 215 10.31 -14.74 -16.97
C ASP A 215 9.76 -15.83 -17.92
N LYS A 216 8.44 -16.03 -17.93
CA LYS A 216 7.83 -17.08 -18.76
C LYS A 216 8.09 -16.96 -20.28
N TYR A 217 8.79 -15.92 -20.73
CA TYR A 217 9.21 -15.66 -22.11
C TYR A 217 10.73 -15.61 -22.31
N GLY A 218 11.55 -15.93 -21.31
CA GLY A 218 13.01 -15.89 -21.48
C GLY A 218 13.68 -14.57 -21.11
N ILE A 219 12.93 -13.57 -20.63
CA ILE A 219 13.47 -12.23 -20.32
C ILE A 219 14.12 -12.26 -18.93
N VAL A 220 15.35 -11.76 -18.87
CA VAL A 220 16.20 -11.77 -17.66
C VAL A 220 16.25 -10.38 -16.99
N ASN A 221 15.49 -9.41 -17.50
CA ASN A 221 15.42 -8.06 -16.93
C ASN A 221 14.42 -8.01 -15.77
N HIS A 222 14.70 -7.16 -14.80
CA HIS A 222 13.85 -6.83 -13.67
C HIS A 222 13.68 -5.30 -13.57
N SER A 223 12.82 -4.82 -12.67
CA SER A 223 12.59 -3.37 -12.55
C SER A 223 12.71 -2.92 -11.10
N ILE A 224 13.26 -1.74 -10.87
CA ILE A 224 13.08 -0.99 -9.64
C ILE A 224 11.84 -0.12 -9.84
N ILE A 225 10.91 -0.24 -8.92
CA ILE A 225 9.70 0.56 -8.88
C ILE A 225 9.76 1.48 -7.67
N LYS A 226 9.67 2.79 -7.94
CA LYS A 226 9.50 3.80 -6.92
C LYS A 226 8.04 4.19 -6.85
N ILE A 227 7.43 3.90 -5.71
CA ILE A 227 6.04 4.15 -5.36
C ILE A 227 6.04 5.33 -4.40
N THR A 228 5.30 6.38 -4.71
CA THR A 228 5.06 7.49 -3.78
C THR A 228 3.58 7.51 -3.42
N ILE A 229 3.28 7.53 -2.14
CA ILE A 229 1.94 7.65 -1.58
C ILE A 229 1.85 9.04 -0.94
N GLY A 230 0.89 9.87 -1.36
CA GLY A 230 0.66 11.23 -0.86
C GLY A 230 0.02 11.28 0.54
N LYS A 231 0.49 10.44 1.45
CA LYS A 231 0.20 10.48 2.89
C LYS A 231 1.35 9.86 3.68
N TYR A 232 1.42 10.17 4.97
CA TYR A 232 2.31 9.48 5.89
C TYR A 232 1.79 8.06 6.19
N VAL A 233 2.66 7.06 6.07
CA VAL A 233 2.42 5.70 6.52
C VAL A 233 3.43 5.35 7.61
N ASN A 234 2.95 4.93 8.77
CA ASN A 234 3.81 4.65 9.92
C ASN A 234 4.80 3.52 9.63
N GLY A 235 6.08 3.86 9.50
CA GLY A 235 7.14 2.89 9.22
C GLY A 235 7.58 2.02 10.39
N ASN A 236 7.01 2.19 11.59
CA ASN A 236 7.26 1.28 12.74
C ASN A 236 6.15 0.22 12.88
N GLU A 237 5.04 0.39 12.17
CA GLU A 237 3.90 -0.50 12.29
C GLU A 237 4.14 -1.77 11.46
N LEU A 238 4.01 -2.92 12.12
CA LEU A 238 4.01 -4.22 11.48
C LEU A 238 2.57 -4.70 11.27
N VAL A 239 2.32 -5.27 10.10
CA VAL A 239 1.00 -5.79 9.71
C VAL A 239 1.14 -7.28 9.42
N LYS A 240 0.20 -8.07 9.94
CA LYS A 240 0.11 -9.51 9.65
C LYS A 240 -0.50 -9.73 8.28
N THR A 241 0.18 -10.54 7.47
CA THR A 241 -0.30 -10.92 6.14
C THR A 241 -1.16 -12.20 6.21
N ASN A 242 -2.28 -12.21 5.49
CA ASN A 242 -3.33 -13.24 5.61
C ASN A 242 -2.92 -14.66 5.14
N ARG A 243 -1.72 -14.85 4.55
CA ARG A 243 -1.34 -16.12 3.90
C ARG A 243 -0.20 -16.88 4.58
N SER A 244 0.60 -16.23 5.43
CA SER A 244 1.83 -16.83 5.95
C SER A 244 2.10 -16.51 7.43
N GLY A 245 1.27 -15.67 8.08
CA GLY A 245 1.53 -15.20 9.44
C GLY A 245 2.79 -14.33 9.55
N ILE A 246 3.38 -13.95 8.41
CA ILE A 246 4.56 -13.08 8.33
C ILE A 246 4.10 -11.66 8.62
N GLU A 247 4.84 -10.99 9.50
CA GLU A 247 4.71 -9.58 9.80
C GLU A 247 5.60 -8.78 8.87
N VAL A 248 5.03 -7.78 8.20
CA VAL A 248 5.74 -6.88 7.29
C VAL A 248 5.50 -5.45 7.69
N PHE A 249 6.44 -4.55 7.35
CA PHE A 249 6.24 -3.12 7.57
C PHE A 249 5.03 -2.61 6.77
N LYS A 250 4.15 -1.86 7.44
CA LYS A 250 2.93 -1.29 6.85
C LYS A 250 3.18 -0.49 5.56
N PRO A 251 4.23 0.36 5.45
CA PRO A 251 4.50 1.04 4.19
C PRO A 251 4.76 0.10 3.00
N LEU A 252 5.44 -1.03 3.22
CA LEU A 252 5.67 -2.03 2.16
C LEU A 252 4.34 -2.67 1.75
N TYR A 253 3.51 -3.05 2.72
CA TYR A 253 2.19 -3.64 2.48
C TYR A 253 1.27 -2.70 1.67
N GLU A 254 1.19 -1.42 2.07
CA GLU A 254 0.42 -0.41 1.34
C GLU A 254 1.02 -0.12 -0.04
N GLY A 255 2.35 -0.08 -0.15
CA GLY A 255 3.06 0.06 -1.43
C GLY A 255 2.71 -1.07 -2.41
N ILE A 256 2.70 -2.33 -1.96
CA ILE A 256 2.31 -3.48 -2.78
C ILE A 256 0.86 -3.35 -3.29
N LYS A 257 -0.07 -2.89 -2.45
CA LYS A 257 -1.47 -2.64 -2.88
C LYS A 257 -1.56 -1.58 -3.98
N VAL A 258 -0.90 -0.43 -3.77
CA VAL A 258 -0.85 0.68 -4.74
C VAL A 258 -0.25 0.21 -6.05
N TYR A 259 0.85 -0.54 -6.00
CA TYR A 259 1.47 -1.12 -7.18
C TYR A 259 0.56 -2.11 -7.89
N ASN A 260 -0.10 -3.02 -7.17
CA ASN A 260 -1.01 -4.00 -7.77
C ASN A 260 -2.24 -3.35 -8.41
N PHE A 261 -2.71 -2.22 -7.85
CA PHE A 261 -3.73 -1.40 -8.50
C PHE A 261 -3.24 -0.87 -9.85
N PHE A 262 -2.05 -0.25 -9.88
CA PHE A 262 -1.43 0.22 -11.11
C PHE A 262 -1.20 -0.92 -12.11
N LEU A 263 -0.68 -2.06 -11.65
CA LEU A 263 -0.38 -3.21 -12.50
C LEU A 263 -1.64 -3.73 -13.21
N LYS A 264 -2.79 -3.77 -12.53
CA LYS A 264 -4.07 -4.16 -13.14
C LYS A 264 -4.42 -3.25 -14.32
N LYS A 265 -4.30 -1.93 -14.14
CA LYS A 265 -4.55 -0.94 -15.20
C LYS A 265 -3.53 -1.05 -16.33
N TYR A 266 -2.26 -1.24 -15.99
CA TYR A 266 -1.20 -1.49 -16.95
C TYR A 266 -1.50 -2.73 -17.81
N ILE A 267 -1.87 -3.85 -17.20
CA ILE A 267 -2.20 -5.11 -17.89
C ILE A 267 -3.40 -4.91 -18.83
N VAL A 268 -4.43 -4.20 -18.39
CA VAL A 268 -5.60 -3.89 -19.22
C VAL A 268 -5.21 -3.04 -20.43
N ALA A 269 -4.49 -1.95 -20.21
CA ALA A 269 -4.09 -1.02 -21.28
C ALA A 269 -3.15 -1.68 -22.31
N THR A 270 -2.28 -2.58 -21.84
CA THR A 270 -1.19 -3.14 -22.65
C THR A 270 -1.40 -4.57 -23.11
N GLN A 271 -2.42 -5.26 -22.61
CA GLN A 271 -2.67 -6.69 -22.82
C GLN A 271 -1.50 -7.60 -22.37
N ARG A 272 -0.62 -7.15 -21.47
CA ARG A 272 0.47 -7.95 -20.92
C ARG A 272 0.01 -8.81 -19.76
N TYR A 273 -0.96 -9.68 -20.04
CA TYR A 273 -1.71 -10.47 -19.05
C TYR A 273 -0.88 -11.50 -18.27
N TRP A 274 0.39 -11.65 -18.61
CA TRP A 274 1.32 -12.54 -17.94
C TRP A 274 1.99 -12.00 -16.69
N LEU A 275 1.86 -10.69 -16.44
CA LEU A 275 2.43 -10.08 -15.25
C LEU A 275 1.55 -10.43 -14.04
N SER A 276 2.20 -10.89 -12.97
CA SER A 276 1.51 -11.30 -11.75
C SER A 276 1.49 -10.19 -10.70
N GLU A 277 0.38 -10.09 -9.98
CA GLU A 277 0.28 -9.27 -8.77
C GLU A 277 1.41 -9.64 -7.79
N LEU A 278 2.05 -8.63 -7.21
CA LEU A 278 3.10 -8.84 -6.21
C LEU A 278 2.48 -9.24 -4.88
N ASN A 279 3.21 -10.09 -4.17
CA ASN A 279 3.01 -10.31 -2.74
C ASN A 279 4.34 -10.06 -2.02
N GLU A 280 4.28 -10.04 -0.70
CA GLU A 280 5.39 -9.71 0.19
C GLU A 280 6.57 -10.66 0.01
N ASN A 281 6.31 -11.94 -0.27
CA ASN A 281 7.34 -12.95 -0.47
C ASN A 281 8.09 -12.81 -1.80
N MET A 282 7.59 -11.96 -2.72
CA MET A 282 8.23 -11.69 -4.01
C MET A 282 9.18 -10.49 -3.96
N ILE A 283 9.20 -9.73 -2.85
CA ILE A 283 10.03 -8.54 -2.69
C ILE A 283 11.26 -8.90 -1.83
N PHE A 284 12.43 -8.93 -2.47
CA PHE A 284 13.70 -9.20 -1.80
C PHE A 284 14.39 -7.93 -1.33
N ASN A 285 14.32 -6.86 -2.13
CA ASN A 285 15.00 -5.60 -1.88
C ASN A 285 13.97 -4.46 -1.83
N TYR A 286 13.95 -3.73 -0.70
CA TYR A 286 13.14 -2.52 -0.58
C TYR A 286 13.78 -1.46 0.33
N GLN A 287 13.44 -0.21 0.04
CA GLN A 287 13.76 0.96 0.84
C GLN A 287 12.47 1.74 1.12
N ILE A 288 12.30 2.23 2.35
CA ILE A 288 11.15 3.05 2.73
C ILE A 288 11.66 4.39 3.28
N SER A 289 11.10 5.48 2.78
CA SER A 289 11.38 6.82 3.28
C SER A 289 10.07 7.59 3.45
N ALA A 290 9.94 8.34 4.55
CA ALA A 290 8.83 9.25 4.78
C ALA A 290 9.34 10.69 4.77
N TYR A 291 8.54 11.58 4.21
CA TYR A 291 8.87 12.99 4.04
C TYR A 291 7.73 13.88 4.53
N ALA A 292 8.12 15.03 5.09
CA ALA A 292 7.26 16.17 5.36
C ALA A 292 7.77 17.34 4.50
N GLY A 293 7.05 17.68 3.44
CA GLY A 293 7.55 18.47 2.32
C GLY A 293 8.79 17.84 1.69
N ASP A 294 9.92 18.56 1.76
CA ASP A 294 11.21 18.10 1.25
C ASP A 294 12.11 17.47 2.32
N VAL A 295 11.69 17.50 3.59
CA VAL A 295 12.48 16.97 4.71
C VAL A 295 12.20 15.48 4.89
N CYS A 296 13.23 14.66 4.82
CA CYS A 296 13.12 13.23 5.17
C CYS A 296 13.00 13.09 6.69
N ILE A 297 11.81 12.69 7.16
CA ILE A 297 11.51 12.51 8.59
C ILE A 297 11.82 11.09 9.06
N LYS A 298 11.88 10.13 8.13
CA LYS A 298 12.25 8.74 8.42
C LYS A 298 12.85 8.08 7.19
N ASN A 299 13.95 7.38 7.37
CA ASN A 299 14.58 6.56 6.33
C ASN A 299 14.86 5.18 6.90
N ILE A 300 14.16 4.16 6.40
CA ILE A 300 14.48 2.76 6.64
C ILE A 300 15.41 2.36 5.48
N PRO A 301 16.72 2.25 5.73
CA PRO A 301 17.69 1.98 4.70
C PRO A 301 17.43 0.62 4.04
N LEU A 302 17.95 0.47 2.82
CA LEU A 302 17.82 -0.73 2.00
C LEU A 302 18.16 -2.00 2.79
N SER A 303 17.20 -2.91 2.91
CA SER A 303 17.43 -4.30 3.32
C SER A 303 17.89 -5.05 2.08
N ILE A 304 19.18 -5.40 2.01
CA ILE A 304 19.79 -6.07 0.85
C ILE A 304 19.79 -7.58 1.09
N SER A 305 19.14 -8.34 0.20
CA SER A 305 19.66 -9.66 -0.20
C SER A 305 20.03 -9.57 -1.68
N MET A 306 21.34 -9.48 -1.92
CA MET A 306 22.03 -9.45 -3.22
C MET A 306 21.54 -8.40 -4.24
N ALA A 307 22.32 -7.33 -4.41
CA ALA A 307 22.18 -6.41 -5.55
C ALA A 307 23.08 -6.86 -6.71
N VAL A 308 22.55 -6.91 -7.93
CA VAL A 308 23.33 -7.14 -9.15
C VAL A 308 23.27 -5.90 -10.03
N SER A 309 24.43 -5.43 -10.48
CA SER A 309 24.60 -4.26 -11.35
C SER A 309 24.97 -4.66 -12.78
N SER A 310 24.52 -3.95 -13.83
CA SER A 310 25.29 -3.70 -15.06
C SER A 310 24.55 -2.83 -16.11
N SER A 311 25.35 -2.10 -16.90
CA SER A 311 25.00 -1.23 -18.04
C SER A 311 24.84 -1.95 -19.39
N GLY A 312 23.95 -1.42 -20.26
CA GLY A 312 23.79 -1.78 -21.69
C GLY A 312 22.84 -0.81 -22.42
N SER A 313 22.91 -0.71 -23.76
CA SER A 313 22.45 0.48 -24.52
C SER A 313 21.10 0.39 -25.30
N LEU A 314 20.38 -0.73 -25.29
CA LEU A 314 19.10 -0.86 -26.04
C LEU A 314 17.89 -0.80 -25.10
N LYS A 315 17.05 0.25 -25.22
CA LYS A 315 15.86 0.51 -24.39
C LYS A 315 14.57 0.05 -25.08
N PRO A 316 14.08 -1.19 -24.85
CA PRO A 316 12.70 -1.50 -25.19
C PRO A 316 11.78 -0.73 -24.23
N SER A 317 10.88 0.09 -24.79
CA SER A 317 9.88 0.86 -24.05
C SER A 317 8.53 0.75 -24.75
N LEU A 318 7.45 0.93 -23.99
CA LEU A 318 6.11 1.11 -24.55
C LEU A 318 6.08 2.23 -25.60
N SER A 319 5.19 2.07 -26.57
CA SER A 319 4.82 3.14 -27.48
C SER A 319 4.07 4.26 -26.75
N GLU A 320 4.12 5.50 -27.27
CA GLU A 320 3.36 6.62 -26.70
C GLU A 320 1.85 6.32 -26.63
N SER A 321 1.29 5.58 -27.60
CA SER A 321 -0.12 5.20 -27.58
C SER A 321 -0.47 4.23 -26.45
N GLU A 322 0.39 3.28 -26.11
CA GLU A 322 0.23 2.42 -24.93
C GLU A 322 0.33 3.23 -23.63
N ILE A 323 1.23 4.21 -23.56
CA ILE A 323 1.38 5.10 -22.40
C ILE A 323 0.12 5.95 -22.19
N SER A 324 -0.47 6.47 -23.27
CA SER A 324 -1.74 7.20 -23.20
C SER A 324 -2.88 6.33 -22.67
N LYS A 325 -3.00 5.08 -23.14
CA LYS A 325 -4.02 4.12 -22.65
C LYS A 325 -3.86 3.82 -21.16
N ILE A 326 -2.63 3.68 -20.67
CA ILE A 326 -2.39 3.49 -19.22
C ILE A 326 -2.88 4.71 -18.45
N THR A 327 -2.56 5.91 -18.93
CA THR A 327 -2.96 7.17 -18.28
C THR A 327 -4.49 7.34 -18.25
N GLU A 328 -5.19 6.88 -19.28
CA GLU A 328 -6.65 6.86 -19.33
C GLU A 328 -7.25 5.84 -18.35
N GLU A 329 -6.78 4.59 -18.37
CA GLU A 329 -7.26 3.53 -17.48
C GLU A 329 -7.02 3.86 -15.99
N LEU A 330 -5.98 4.63 -15.67
CA LEU A 330 -5.68 5.11 -14.32
C LEU A 330 -6.64 6.20 -13.81
N LYS A 331 -7.42 6.85 -14.68
CA LYS A 331 -8.46 7.82 -14.27
C LYS A 331 -9.72 7.13 -13.74
N GLU A 332 -9.95 5.89 -14.14
CA GLU A 332 -11.11 5.12 -13.70
C GLU A 332 -10.83 4.49 -12.33
N SER A 333 -11.69 4.76 -11.35
CA SER A 333 -11.57 4.20 -9.99
C SER A 333 -11.65 2.67 -9.97
N ASP A 334 -12.54 2.10 -10.78
CA ASP A 334 -12.76 0.66 -10.87
C ASP A 334 -12.13 0.07 -12.13
N THR A 335 -11.62 -1.14 -12.02
CA THR A 335 -11.24 -1.93 -13.20
C THR A 335 -12.37 -2.88 -13.52
N GLU A 336 -12.83 -2.88 -14.77
CA GLU A 336 -13.91 -3.77 -15.19
C GLU A 336 -13.51 -5.25 -14.97
N ILE A 337 -14.24 -5.96 -14.10
CA ILE A 337 -13.93 -7.32 -13.65
C ILE A 337 -13.78 -8.30 -14.83
N TRP A 338 -14.56 -8.08 -15.90
CA TRP A 338 -14.50 -8.94 -17.08
C TRP A 338 -13.18 -8.82 -17.84
N LYS A 339 -12.58 -7.61 -17.92
CA LYS A 339 -11.26 -7.39 -18.54
C LYS A 339 -10.19 -8.15 -17.74
N LEU A 340 -10.23 -8.05 -16.41
CA LEU A 340 -9.30 -8.75 -15.50
C LEU A 340 -9.44 -10.28 -15.61
N SER A 341 -10.67 -10.78 -15.59
CA SER A 341 -10.96 -12.22 -15.66
C SER A 341 -10.56 -12.81 -17.01
N LYS A 342 -10.76 -12.07 -18.12
CA LYS A 342 -10.26 -12.43 -19.45
C LYS A 342 -8.74 -12.59 -19.45
N ASN A 343 -8.03 -11.60 -18.91
CA ASN A 343 -6.57 -11.61 -18.85
C ASN A 343 -6.05 -12.78 -18.00
N ARG A 344 -6.68 -13.05 -16.85
CA ARG A 344 -6.37 -14.23 -16.02
C ARG A 344 -6.62 -15.54 -16.76
N ALA A 345 -7.69 -15.64 -17.55
CA ALA A 345 -7.94 -16.84 -18.36
C ALA A 345 -6.80 -17.11 -19.36
N LYS A 346 -6.31 -16.06 -20.03
CA LYS A 346 -5.17 -16.16 -20.96
C LYS A 346 -3.87 -16.50 -20.23
N ASP A 347 -3.68 -16.01 -19.01
CA ASP A 347 -2.52 -16.36 -18.18
C ASP A 347 -2.52 -17.83 -17.77
N TYR A 348 -3.65 -18.32 -17.24
CA TYR A 348 -3.84 -19.74 -16.91
C TYR A 348 -3.63 -20.66 -18.13
N PHE A 349 -4.12 -20.24 -19.30
CA PHE A 349 -3.89 -20.96 -20.54
C PHE A 349 -2.39 -21.11 -20.86
N LEU A 350 -1.60 -20.04 -20.68
CA LEU A 350 -0.16 -20.06 -20.95
C LEU A 350 0.61 -20.98 -20.01
N ILE A 351 0.21 -21.10 -18.74
CA ILE A 351 0.80 -22.03 -17.78
C ILE A 351 0.17 -23.43 -17.82
N GLN A 352 -0.63 -23.72 -18.85
CA GLN A 352 -1.30 -25.01 -19.08
C GLN A 352 -2.32 -25.41 -18.01
N ASP A 353 -2.81 -24.46 -17.21
CA ASP A 353 -3.89 -24.67 -16.25
C ASP A 353 -5.25 -24.43 -16.91
N TYR A 354 -5.60 -25.33 -17.82
CA TYR A 354 -6.78 -25.19 -18.69
C TYR A 354 -8.11 -25.18 -17.90
N LYS A 355 -8.15 -25.83 -16.73
CA LYS A 355 -9.33 -25.81 -15.86
C LYS A 355 -9.61 -24.40 -15.36
N ASN A 356 -8.59 -23.73 -14.81
CA ASN A 356 -8.74 -22.37 -14.31
C ASN A 356 -8.92 -21.35 -15.45
N ALA A 357 -8.34 -21.60 -16.63
CA ALA A 357 -8.63 -20.80 -17.82
C ALA A 357 -10.13 -20.82 -18.18
N ILE A 358 -10.77 -22.00 -18.20
CA ILE A 358 -12.21 -22.15 -18.46
C ILE A 358 -13.05 -21.48 -17.38
N VAL A 359 -12.68 -21.61 -16.11
CA VAL A 359 -13.40 -20.95 -15.01
C VAL A 359 -13.32 -19.42 -15.15
N MET A 360 -12.12 -18.86 -15.37
CA MET A 360 -11.92 -17.42 -15.45
C MET A 360 -12.59 -16.79 -16.67
N ILE A 361 -12.60 -17.46 -17.83
CA ILE A 361 -13.29 -16.93 -19.02
C ILE A 361 -14.82 -16.94 -18.84
N ASN A 362 -15.36 -17.88 -18.05
CA ASN A 362 -16.78 -17.88 -17.69
C ASN A 362 -17.13 -16.76 -16.70
N ILE A 363 -16.26 -16.49 -15.73
CA ILE A 363 -16.40 -15.31 -14.85
C ILE A 363 -16.35 -14.03 -15.69
N ALA A 364 -15.46 -13.96 -16.69
CA ALA A 364 -15.41 -12.84 -17.63
C ALA A 364 -16.73 -12.66 -18.39
N LEU A 365 -17.29 -13.75 -18.92
CA LEU A 365 -18.58 -13.75 -19.62
C LEU A 365 -19.73 -13.25 -18.75
N GLU A 366 -19.83 -13.76 -17.52
CA GLU A 366 -20.85 -13.33 -16.57
C GLU A 366 -20.74 -11.83 -16.32
N ASN A 367 -19.58 -11.34 -15.88
CA ASN A 367 -19.37 -9.92 -15.59
C ASN A 367 -19.53 -9.01 -16.81
N PHE A 368 -19.11 -9.46 -17.99
CA PHE A 368 -19.30 -8.72 -19.23
C PHE A 368 -20.78 -8.57 -19.57
N SER A 369 -21.58 -9.61 -19.37
CA SER A 369 -23.03 -9.53 -19.65
C SER A 369 -23.73 -8.47 -18.79
N TYR A 370 -23.40 -8.39 -17.49
CA TYR A 370 -23.90 -7.33 -16.60
C TYR A 370 -23.42 -5.94 -17.04
N TYR A 371 -22.13 -5.80 -17.34
CA TYR A 371 -21.55 -4.55 -17.81
C TYR A 371 -22.23 -4.05 -19.10
N PHE A 372 -22.32 -4.93 -20.10
CA PHE A 372 -22.92 -4.64 -21.39
C PHE A 372 -24.40 -4.23 -21.25
N ALA A 373 -25.16 -4.97 -20.45
CA ALA A 373 -26.56 -4.64 -20.21
C ALA A 373 -26.73 -3.30 -19.50
N LYS A 374 -25.89 -2.98 -18.51
CA LYS A 374 -25.92 -1.64 -17.89
C LYS A 374 -25.67 -0.54 -18.91
N LYS A 375 -24.66 -0.70 -19.77
CA LYS A 375 -24.32 0.28 -20.81
C LYS A 375 -25.44 0.47 -21.84
N LYS A 376 -26.09 -0.61 -22.26
CA LYS A 376 -27.14 -0.58 -23.30
C LYS A 376 -28.51 -0.19 -22.76
N LEU A 377 -28.96 -0.81 -21.67
CA LEU A 377 -30.31 -0.63 -21.14
C LEU A 377 -30.51 0.70 -20.41
N LYS A 378 -29.44 1.35 -19.94
CA LYS A 378 -29.53 2.68 -19.29
C LYS A 378 -30.11 3.77 -20.21
N LYS A 379 -30.11 3.56 -21.53
CA LYS A 379 -30.77 4.44 -22.50
C LYS A 379 -32.31 4.36 -22.45
N TYR A 380 -32.85 3.27 -21.90
CA TYR A 380 -34.28 2.92 -21.99
C TYR A 380 -34.94 2.71 -20.63
N LEU A 381 -34.17 2.36 -19.60
CA LEU A 381 -34.63 2.06 -18.26
C LEU A 381 -34.06 3.06 -17.25
N THR A 382 -34.82 3.34 -16.19
CA THR A 382 -34.31 4.10 -15.05
C THR A 382 -33.28 3.28 -14.28
N ASP A 383 -32.42 3.95 -13.51
CA ASP A 383 -31.40 3.27 -12.69
C ASP A 383 -32.04 2.28 -11.68
N GLU A 384 -33.23 2.60 -11.15
CA GLU A 384 -34.01 1.70 -10.28
C GLU A 384 -34.51 0.46 -11.02
N GLN A 385 -35.10 0.62 -12.21
CA GLN A 385 -35.59 -0.50 -13.02
C GLN A 385 -34.44 -1.42 -13.45
N LEU A 386 -33.32 -0.84 -13.86
CA LEU A 386 -32.13 -1.57 -14.27
C LEU A 386 -31.50 -2.33 -13.11
N SER A 387 -31.36 -1.69 -11.94
CA SER A 387 -30.83 -2.35 -10.73
C SER A 387 -31.75 -3.48 -10.29
N SER A 388 -33.06 -3.24 -10.24
CA SER A 388 -34.08 -4.24 -9.91
C SER A 388 -34.03 -5.46 -10.84
N PHE A 389 -33.87 -5.24 -12.15
CA PHE A 389 -33.70 -6.33 -13.12
C PHE A 389 -32.41 -7.12 -12.90
N LEU A 390 -31.27 -6.46 -12.73
CA LEU A 390 -29.97 -7.13 -12.61
C LEU A 390 -29.78 -7.83 -11.26
N GLU A 391 -30.40 -7.32 -10.20
CA GLU A 391 -30.49 -7.98 -8.88
C GLU A 391 -31.45 -9.18 -8.90
N GLY A 392 -32.36 -9.22 -9.88
CA GLY A 392 -33.32 -10.31 -10.03
C GLY A 392 -34.51 -10.18 -9.09
N ASN A 393 -34.87 -8.94 -8.75
CA ASN A 393 -36.02 -8.65 -7.89
C ASN A 393 -37.29 -9.13 -8.60
N THR A 394 -37.86 -10.21 -8.06
CA THR A 394 -39.06 -10.85 -8.61
C THR A 394 -40.27 -10.09 -8.11
N THR A 395 -41.06 -9.51 -9.01
CA THR A 395 -42.37 -8.91 -8.72
C THR A 395 -43.48 -9.89 -9.07
N TYR A 396 -44.68 -9.67 -8.54
CA TYR A 396 -45.83 -10.51 -8.90
C TYR A 396 -46.08 -10.49 -10.41
N ASP A 397 -46.04 -9.31 -11.03
CA ASP A 397 -46.27 -9.13 -12.47
C ASP A 397 -45.27 -9.88 -13.35
N THR A 398 -44.05 -10.09 -12.86
CA THR A 398 -42.95 -10.74 -13.58
C THR A 398 -42.76 -12.20 -13.19
N TYR A 399 -43.56 -12.71 -12.25
CA TYR A 399 -43.44 -14.08 -11.77
C TYR A 399 -44.07 -15.06 -12.77
N PHE A 400 -43.31 -16.11 -13.14
CA PHE A 400 -43.72 -17.05 -14.19
C PHE A 400 -44.98 -17.88 -13.85
N LEU A 401 -45.38 -17.93 -12.57
CA LEU A 401 -46.61 -18.58 -12.12
C LEU A 401 -47.70 -17.59 -11.66
N ARG A 402 -47.59 -16.30 -12.00
CA ARG A 402 -48.57 -15.28 -11.58
C ARG A 402 -50.02 -15.62 -11.96
N ASP A 403 -50.21 -16.38 -13.03
CA ASP A 403 -51.54 -16.79 -13.48
C ASP A 403 -52.11 -17.97 -12.65
N TYR A 404 -51.28 -18.57 -11.79
CA TYR A 404 -51.59 -19.77 -10.99
C TYR A 404 -51.59 -19.51 -9.47
N ILE A 405 -51.15 -18.34 -9.02
CA ILE A 405 -51.14 -17.96 -7.59
C ILE A 405 -51.70 -16.55 -7.43
N SER A 406 -52.32 -16.24 -6.29
CA SER A 406 -52.75 -14.88 -6.02
C SER A 406 -51.57 -13.98 -5.64
N GLU A 407 -51.70 -12.67 -5.84
CA GLU A 407 -50.69 -11.68 -5.39
C GLU A 407 -50.44 -11.78 -3.89
N LYS A 408 -51.49 -12.07 -3.11
CA LYS A 408 -51.40 -12.28 -1.67
C LYS A 408 -50.54 -13.50 -1.31
N ASP A 409 -50.70 -14.60 -2.05
CA ASP A 409 -49.91 -15.81 -1.86
C ASP A 409 -48.46 -15.61 -2.29
N PHE A 410 -48.23 -14.85 -3.36
CA PHE A 410 -46.89 -14.43 -3.79
C PHE A 410 -46.17 -13.64 -2.70
N ILE A 411 -46.80 -12.59 -2.15
CA ILE A 411 -46.20 -11.76 -1.09
C ILE A 411 -45.91 -12.61 0.15
N SER A 412 -46.82 -13.51 0.52
CA SER A 412 -46.64 -14.45 1.63
C SER A 412 -45.47 -15.40 1.40
N ALA A 413 -45.36 -15.97 0.20
CA ALA A 413 -44.28 -16.89 -0.19
C ALA A 413 -42.92 -16.18 -0.30
N LYS A 414 -42.89 -14.92 -0.75
CA LYS A 414 -41.68 -14.08 -0.76
C LYS A 414 -41.21 -13.75 0.65
N LYS A 415 -42.13 -13.38 1.56
CA LYS A 415 -41.81 -13.13 2.98
C LYS A 415 -41.29 -14.39 3.70
N LYS A 416 -41.77 -15.57 3.32
CA LYS A 416 -41.32 -16.87 3.84
C LYS A 416 -40.00 -17.37 3.19
N GLY A 417 -39.45 -16.65 2.22
CA GLY A 417 -38.24 -17.05 1.49
C GLY A 417 -38.41 -18.26 0.58
N ILE A 418 -39.66 -18.62 0.25
CA ILE A 418 -39.99 -19.70 -0.69
C ILE A 418 -39.73 -19.23 -2.12
N ILE A 419 -40.20 -18.01 -2.45
CA ILE A 419 -39.85 -17.32 -3.68
C ILE A 419 -38.62 -16.46 -3.36
N LYS A 420 -37.53 -16.70 -4.08
CA LYS A 420 -36.25 -16.00 -3.89
C LYS A 420 -35.97 -15.12 -5.08
N ASP A 421 -35.46 -13.92 -4.81
CA ASP A 421 -34.85 -13.08 -5.83
C ASP A 421 -33.62 -13.81 -6.36
N SER A 422 -33.48 -13.84 -7.69
CA SER A 422 -32.42 -14.58 -8.37
C SER A 422 -31.94 -13.79 -9.57
N PRO A 423 -30.65 -13.44 -9.63
CA PRO A 423 -30.11 -12.67 -10.73
C PRO A 423 -30.42 -13.33 -12.09
N PRO A 424 -30.69 -12.54 -13.13
CA PRO A 424 -31.04 -13.07 -14.44
C PRO A 424 -29.87 -13.88 -15.01
N THR A 425 -30.18 -14.95 -15.73
CA THR A 425 -29.16 -15.70 -16.47
C THR A 425 -28.57 -14.84 -17.58
N ILE A 426 -27.34 -15.13 -18.03
CA ILE A 426 -26.71 -14.45 -19.17
C ILE A 426 -27.66 -14.36 -20.38
N TYR A 427 -28.39 -15.45 -20.67
CA TYR A 427 -29.36 -15.49 -21.76
C TYR A 427 -30.56 -14.54 -21.54
N LYS A 428 -31.06 -14.40 -20.30
CA LYS A 428 -32.11 -13.44 -19.96
C LYS A 428 -31.61 -12.01 -20.08
N ILE A 429 -30.37 -11.74 -19.64
CA ILE A 429 -29.73 -10.42 -19.75
C ILE A 429 -29.67 -9.98 -21.22
N PHE A 430 -29.12 -10.81 -22.11
CA PHE A 430 -29.06 -10.46 -23.52
C PHE A 430 -30.42 -10.41 -24.19
N SER A 431 -31.34 -11.34 -23.86
CA SER A 431 -32.72 -11.28 -24.34
C SER A 431 -33.38 -9.94 -24.04
N LYS A 432 -33.17 -9.42 -22.82
CA LYS A 432 -33.67 -8.11 -22.41
C LYS A 432 -33.05 -6.97 -23.23
N CYS A 433 -31.78 -7.05 -23.59
CA CYS A 433 -31.14 -6.06 -24.47
C CYS A 433 -31.79 -6.04 -25.87
N TYR A 434 -32.03 -7.21 -26.47
CA TYR A 434 -32.71 -7.32 -27.77
C TYR A 434 -34.18 -6.86 -27.78
N GLU A 435 -34.81 -6.66 -26.61
CA GLU A 435 -36.16 -6.06 -26.57
C GLU A 435 -36.14 -4.56 -26.93
N TYR A 436 -35.01 -3.89 -26.74
CA TYR A 436 -34.88 -2.44 -26.94
C TYR A 436 -33.99 -2.05 -28.11
N GLU A 437 -32.97 -2.85 -28.45
CA GLU A 437 -32.01 -2.54 -29.52
C GLU A 437 -31.61 -3.81 -30.26
N ASP A 438 -31.63 -3.76 -31.60
CA ASP A 438 -31.04 -4.81 -32.42
C ASP A 438 -29.52 -4.78 -32.28
N LEU A 439 -28.93 -5.93 -31.92
CA LEU A 439 -27.49 -6.08 -31.79
C LEU A 439 -26.90 -6.59 -33.11
N ALA A 440 -25.62 -6.28 -33.36
CA ALA A 440 -24.93 -6.71 -34.58
C ALA A 440 -24.78 -8.24 -34.71
N ILE A 441 -24.88 -8.97 -33.60
CA ILE A 441 -24.94 -10.42 -33.55
C ILE A 441 -26.38 -10.88 -33.39
N THR A 442 -26.76 -12.00 -34.02
CA THR A 442 -28.12 -12.56 -33.83
C THR A 442 -28.24 -13.32 -32.50
N LYS A 443 -29.46 -13.42 -31.95
CA LYS A 443 -29.77 -14.23 -30.76
C LYS A 443 -29.23 -15.66 -30.85
N THR A 444 -29.35 -16.28 -32.03
CA THR A 444 -28.89 -17.66 -32.28
C THR A 444 -27.37 -17.77 -32.27
N GLN A 445 -26.68 -16.84 -32.95
CA GLN A 445 -25.21 -16.80 -32.94
C GLN A 445 -24.67 -16.55 -31.53
N LEU A 446 -25.25 -15.59 -30.81
CA LEU A 446 -24.86 -15.28 -29.44
C LEU A 446 -25.06 -16.49 -28.51
N SER A 447 -26.21 -17.16 -28.61
CA SER A 447 -26.48 -18.35 -27.81
C SER A 447 -25.48 -19.48 -28.08
N LYS A 448 -25.08 -19.65 -29.35
CA LYS A 448 -24.04 -20.61 -29.75
C LYS A 448 -22.67 -20.23 -29.15
N GLN A 449 -22.30 -18.95 -29.19
CA GLN A 449 -21.06 -18.46 -28.59
C GLN A 449 -21.03 -18.66 -27.07
N ILE A 450 -22.12 -18.30 -26.37
CA ILE A 450 -22.26 -18.52 -24.92
C ILE A 450 -22.11 -20.01 -24.59
N SER A 451 -22.74 -20.90 -25.37
CA SER A 451 -22.63 -22.35 -25.17
C SER A 451 -21.19 -22.86 -25.33
N ILE A 452 -20.45 -22.34 -26.32
CA ILE A 452 -19.03 -22.67 -26.53
C ILE A 452 -18.20 -22.22 -25.32
N ILE A 453 -18.40 -21.00 -24.83
CA ILE A 453 -17.65 -20.46 -23.68
C ILE A 453 -17.97 -21.23 -22.39
N LYS A 454 -19.23 -21.62 -22.19
CA LYS A 454 -19.69 -22.36 -21.00
C LYS A 454 -19.33 -23.84 -21.00
N LYS A 455 -18.81 -24.37 -22.12
CA LYS A 455 -18.53 -25.79 -22.28
C LYS A 455 -17.60 -26.29 -21.16
N ARG A 456 -18.02 -27.38 -20.49
CA ARG A 456 -17.31 -28.03 -19.37
C ARG A 456 -17.11 -27.22 -18.10
N ARG A 457 -17.60 -25.98 -17.99
CA ARG A 457 -17.45 -25.16 -16.77
C ARG A 457 -18.11 -25.81 -15.56
N ASN A 458 -19.34 -26.33 -15.70
CA ASN A 458 -20.06 -26.92 -14.58
C ASN A 458 -19.38 -28.19 -14.09
N GLU A 459 -18.90 -29.02 -15.02
CA GLU A 459 -18.17 -30.23 -14.71
C GLU A 459 -16.86 -29.95 -13.98
N ILE A 460 -16.12 -28.91 -14.38
CA ILE A 460 -14.91 -28.48 -13.68
C ILE A 460 -15.22 -28.04 -12.24
N VAL A 461 -16.23 -27.18 -12.06
CA VAL A 461 -16.60 -26.63 -10.74
C VAL A 461 -17.12 -27.72 -9.79
N HIS A 462 -17.81 -28.74 -10.30
CA HIS A 462 -18.31 -29.86 -9.52
C HIS A 462 -17.30 -31.01 -9.38
N GLY A 463 -16.09 -30.87 -9.91
CA GLY A 463 -15.02 -31.86 -9.78
C GLY A 463 -15.25 -33.15 -10.58
N TYR A 464 -16.07 -33.10 -11.64
CA TYR A 464 -16.31 -34.26 -12.50
C TYR A 464 -15.10 -34.54 -13.41
N GLU A 465 -14.93 -35.82 -13.75
CA GLU A 465 -13.92 -36.26 -14.70
C GLU A 465 -14.28 -35.79 -16.13
N ILE A 466 -13.29 -35.25 -16.85
CA ILE A 466 -13.48 -34.73 -18.21
C ILE A 466 -12.47 -35.42 -19.13
N LYS A 467 -12.99 -36.14 -20.13
CA LYS A 467 -12.19 -36.91 -21.11
C LYS A 467 -11.83 -36.10 -22.36
N GLU A 468 -12.39 -34.91 -22.52
CA GLU A 468 -12.10 -34.04 -23.67
C GLU A 468 -10.81 -33.26 -23.48
N ASP A 469 -10.22 -32.83 -24.59
CA ASP A 469 -9.06 -31.95 -24.59
C ASP A 469 -9.42 -30.55 -24.05
N LEU A 470 -9.00 -30.29 -22.81
CA LEU A 470 -9.19 -29.00 -22.15
C LEU A 470 -8.37 -27.89 -22.78
N GLN A 471 -7.25 -28.18 -23.45
CA GLN A 471 -6.47 -27.17 -24.17
C GLN A 471 -7.31 -26.62 -25.33
N TYR A 472 -7.88 -27.49 -26.16
CA TYR A 472 -8.76 -27.08 -27.25
C TYR A 472 -10.01 -26.34 -26.74
N ILE A 473 -10.65 -26.84 -25.68
CA ILE A 473 -11.86 -26.21 -25.11
C ILE A 473 -11.54 -24.81 -24.57
N SER A 474 -10.46 -24.65 -23.81
CA SER A 474 -10.06 -23.37 -23.21
C SER A 474 -9.65 -22.35 -24.27
N ALA A 475 -8.84 -22.73 -25.26
CA ALA A 475 -8.46 -21.86 -26.38
C ALA A 475 -9.71 -21.36 -27.12
N LYS A 476 -10.61 -22.28 -27.49
CA LYS A 476 -11.84 -21.95 -28.20
C LYS A 476 -12.77 -21.03 -27.38
N ALA A 477 -12.85 -21.23 -26.07
CA ALA A 477 -13.64 -20.38 -25.20
C ALA A 477 -13.08 -18.94 -25.13
N ILE A 478 -11.75 -18.79 -25.04
CA ILE A 478 -11.07 -17.49 -25.06
C ILE A 478 -11.32 -16.78 -26.39
N ASP A 479 -11.04 -17.43 -27.52
CA ASP A 479 -11.21 -16.85 -28.86
C ASP A 479 -12.68 -16.45 -29.13
N THR A 480 -13.62 -17.31 -28.72
CA THR A 480 -15.05 -17.04 -28.87
C THR A 480 -15.51 -15.87 -28.02
N PHE A 481 -14.98 -15.72 -26.81
CA PHE A 481 -15.29 -14.58 -25.95
C PHE A 481 -14.72 -13.27 -26.51
N GLU A 482 -13.48 -13.27 -27.00
CA GLU A 482 -12.88 -12.08 -27.63
C GLU A 482 -13.66 -11.66 -28.89
N LEU A 483 -14.04 -12.62 -29.74
CA LEU A 483 -14.91 -12.36 -30.90
C LEU A 483 -16.27 -11.77 -30.49
N MET A 484 -16.91 -12.35 -29.47
CA MET A 484 -18.20 -11.88 -28.97
C MET A 484 -18.11 -10.42 -28.47
N ILE A 485 -17.04 -10.05 -27.78
CA ILE A 485 -16.81 -8.67 -27.31
C ILE A 485 -16.70 -7.71 -28.51
N THR A 486 -15.88 -8.03 -29.51
CA THR A 486 -15.72 -7.19 -30.70
C THR A 486 -17.06 -6.96 -31.39
N GLN A 487 -17.83 -8.03 -31.62
CA GLN A 487 -19.13 -7.94 -32.26
C GLN A 487 -20.18 -7.13 -31.48
N LEU A 488 -20.07 -7.11 -30.15
CA LEU A 488 -21.00 -6.37 -29.29
C LEU A 488 -20.54 -4.92 -29.01
N ASN A 489 -19.26 -4.61 -29.14
CA ASN A 489 -18.68 -3.29 -28.88
C ASN A 489 -18.51 -2.41 -30.13
N ASP A 490 -18.70 -2.93 -31.35
CA ASP A 490 -18.63 -2.15 -32.61
C ASP A 490 -19.86 -1.22 -32.85
N ILE A 491 -20.36 -0.54 -31.81
CA ILE A 491 -21.37 0.55 -31.91
C ILE A 491 -21.01 1.72 -30.99
#